data_AF-A0A0D2K3U2-F1
#
_entry.id   AF-A0A0D2K3U2-F1
#
_cell.length_a   1.000
_cell.length_b   1.000
_cell.length_c   1.000
_cell.angle_alpha   90.00
_cell.angle_beta   90.00
_cell.angle_gamma   90.00
#
_symmetry.space_group_name_H-M   'P 1'
#
loop_
_entity.id
_entity.type
_entity.pdbx_description
1 polymer ?
#
loop_
_entity_poly.entity_id
_entity_poly.type
_entity_poly.pdbx_seq_one_letter_code
_entity_poly.pdbx_strand_id
1 'polypeptide(L)'
;MSQGGNVHLANLSSLQDASPQAESDSDLGSPDRIKSMTSSPLRILESEISSAQGSAFTLLRVKPVNFHALPLDATMVEDDLTPLATIQFFVEIYCPSMLRHPTFRLKSRDSVFMSANLSGMMQDPLITASSLALAIRIHDKGRSRKVVGYYRKALVLLQKRLKSDDRNSTNAILLSLIHLMAVESLSEDLGSPLHHLGAMRRMIQIRGELRSSGLQGYIKDHIRSWESFLGGVYAEPDPDQVRIFPYGSLDYPRHPFEPELSLALSRLPLGFIELAMSCRLSIQVIRIVQIGAQLMSDLFHQKQDFKQDDSLALPYPGSPVQLMCLAIVILQNQQRNMVEEVLAISLLALAISTEALEEHITTGYGYIQTYCMGLWDVDIERECRSTGALGLEDFLLWAKMLLLATFDYDTQTWRTAIQLRRDVPFPEFKSPNFEVCRQFFWTELLTLSLEQKMAQERALGKPPSLDGPASSETN
;
A
#
# COMPACT_ATOMS: atom_id res chain seq x y z
N MET A 1 -24.02 -57.40 -15.18
CA MET A 1 -23.44 -58.54 -14.41
C MET A 1 -22.58 -57.90 -13.32
N SER A 2 -22.77 -57.98 -12.01
CA SER A 2 -23.66 -58.67 -11.06
C SER A 2 -23.69 -57.74 -9.82
N GLN A 3 -24.84 -57.25 -9.32
CA GLN A 3 -25.49 -57.65 -8.04
C GLN A 3 -24.52 -58.23 -6.99
N GLY A 4 -24.49 -57.85 -5.71
CA GLY A 4 -25.48 -57.26 -4.78
C GLY A 4 -25.40 -58.02 -3.44
N GLY A 5 -25.74 -57.39 -2.29
CA GLY A 5 -25.87 -58.06 -0.97
C GLY A 5 -24.80 -57.63 0.06
N ASN A 6 -24.98 -56.92 1.19
CA ASN A 6 -26.05 -56.60 2.15
C ASN A 6 -25.81 -57.27 3.54
N VAL A 7 -26.01 -56.46 4.61
CA VAL A 7 -26.32 -56.80 6.03
C VAL A 7 -25.20 -57.26 6.99
N HIS A 8 -24.86 -56.48 8.03
CA HIS A 8 -25.32 -56.68 9.43
C HIS A 8 -24.79 -55.65 10.45
N LEU A 9 -25.67 -55.33 11.39
CA LEU A 9 -25.59 -54.37 12.51
C LEU A 9 -25.76 -55.16 13.82
N ALA A 10 -24.96 -54.88 14.87
CA ALA A 10 -25.23 -54.98 16.32
C ALA A 10 -23.88 -55.08 17.10
N ASN A 11 -23.49 -54.20 18.02
CA ASN A 11 -24.00 -53.75 19.34
C ASN A 11 -23.37 -54.48 20.53
N LEU A 12 -23.00 -53.69 21.56
CA LEU A 12 -22.79 -54.00 22.99
C LEU A 12 -21.49 -54.78 23.34
N SER A 13 -20.73 -54.50 24.41
CA SER A 13 -20.94 -53.69 25.62
C SER A 13 -19.65 -53.59 26.47
N SER A 14 -19.50 -52.44 27.15
CA SER A 14 -19.09 -52.24 28.56
C SER A 14 -17.75 -52.75 29.13
N LEU A 15 -17.01 -51.84 29.78
CA LEU A 15 -16.58 -51.98 31.18
C LEU A 15 -16.32 -50.60 31.82
N GLN A 16 -17.23 -50.25 32.75
CA GLN A 16 -17.11 -49.41 33.95
C GLN A 16 -15.90 -49.83 34.84
N ASP A 17 -15.40 -49.13 35.86
CA ASP A 17 -15.83 -48.01 36.72
C ASP A 17 -14.58 -47.57 37.53
N ALA A 18 -14.60 -46.34 38.08
CA ALA A 18 -14.26 -46.00 39.49
C ALA A 18 -13.76 -44.55 39.65
N SER A 19 -14.66 -43.67 40.10
CA SER A 19 -14.38 -42.55 41.04
C SER A 19 -14.69 -43.07 42.48
N PRO A 20 -14.79 -42.30 43.60
CA PRO A 20 -14.62 -40.85 43.85
C PRO A 20 -14.00 -40.50 45.24
N GLN A 21 -13.89 -39.20 45.58
CA GLN A 21 -14.07 -38.58 46.92
C GLN A 21 -13.92 -37.05 46.72
N ALA A 22 -14.86 -36.12 46.88
CA ALA A 22 -16.03 -35.87 47.75
C ALA A 22 -15.70 -35.24 49.11
N GLU A 23 -16.03 -33.95 49.26
CA GLU A 23 -16.45 -33.17 50.46
C GLU A 23 -16.85 -31.75 49.91
N SER A 24 -18.12 -31.30 49.81
CA SER A 24 -19.18 -30.93 50.78
C SER A 24 -18.72 -29.85 51.79
N ASP A 25 -19.41 -28.74 52.09
CA ASP A 25 -20.74 -28.23 51.72
C ASP A 25 -20.87 -26.74 52.14
N SER A 26 -21.81 -26.05 51.47
CA SER A 26 -22.67 -24.92 51.92
C SER A 26 -22.12 -23.67 52.64
N ASP A 27 -22.44 -22.48 52.11
CA ASP A 27 -23.33 -21.56 52.84
C ASP A 27 -24.01 -20.46 51.98
N LEU A 28 -25.20 -20.06 52.42
CA LEU A 28 -26.19 -19.18 51.79
C LEU A 28 -25.87 -17.69 51.93
N GLY A 29 -26.26 -16.86 50.95
CA GLY A 29 -26.71 -15.49 51.24
C GLY A 29 -26.43 -14.37 50.21
N SER A 30 -27.52 -13.96 49.56
CA SER A 30 -27.85 -12.61 49.09
C SER A 30 -27.68 -12.24 47.60
N PRO A 31 -28.69 -11.54 47.03
CA PRO A 31 -28.79 -11.24 45.61
C PRO A 31 -28.21 -9.86 45.31
N ASP A 32 -27.30 -9.76 44.34
CA ASP A 32 -27.18 -8.58 43.47
C ASP A 32 -26.03 -8.72 42.47
N ARG A 33 -26.23 -8.10 41.29
CA ARG A 33 -25.27 -7.91 40.18
C ARG A 33 -25.10 -9.06 39.18
N ILE A 34 -26.13 -9.26 38.36
CA ILE A 34 -25.88 -9.51 36.93
C ILE A 34 -25.68 -8.14 36.28
N LYS A 35 -24.44 -7.64 36.26
CA LYS A 35 -24.01 -6.65 35.27
C LYS A 35 -23.32 -7.42 34.15
N SER A 36 -24.01 -7.52 33.02
CA SER A 36 -23.43 -7.98 31.76
C SER A 36 -22.19 -7.13 31.45
N MET A 37 -21.01 -7.73 31.47
CA MET A 37 -19.84 -7.17 30.81
C MET A 37 -20.03 -7.32 29.30
N THR A 38 -20.83 -6.45 28.71
CA THR A 38 -20.69 -6.09 27.31
C THR A 38 -19.53 -5.09 27.24
N SER A 39 -18.29 -5.61 27.22
CA SER A 39 -17.17 -4.79 26.74
C SER A 39 -17.45 -4.49 25.26
N SER A 40 -17.85 -3.24 24.99
CA SER A 40 -18.04 -2.75 23.62
C SER A 40 -16.80 -3.11 22.78
N PRO A 41 -16.97 -3.61 21.54
CA PRO A 41 -15.86 -3.85 20.61
C PRO A 41 -14.93 -2.64 20.47
N LEU A 42 -15.45 -1.42 20.67
CA LEU A 42 -14.70 -0.17 20.69
C LEU A 42 -13.66 -0.09 21.82
N ARG A 43 -13.94 -0.63 23.01
CA ARG A 43 -12.97 -0.59 24.14
C ARG A 43 -11.83 -1.58 23.95
N ILE A 44 -12.10 -2.72 23.31
CA ILE A 44 -11.08 -3.70 22.95
C ILE A 44 -10.17 -3.08 21.88
N LEU A 45 -10.77 -2.46 20.86
CA LEU A 45 -10.05 -1.71 19.82
C LEU A 45 -9.21 -0.55 20.40
N GLU A 46 -9.75 0.25 21.32
CA GLU A 46 -9.04 1.33 22.01
C GLU A 46 -7.83 0.81 22.82
N SER A 47 -7.97 -0.35 23.46
CA SER A 47 -6.89 -0.98 24.23
C SER A 47 -5.78 -1.53 23.34
N GLU A 48 -6.13 -2.11 22.19
CA GLU A 48 -5.18 -2.61 21.19
C GLU A 48 -4.46 -1.45 20.48
N ILE A 49 -5.18 -0.36 20.17
CA ILE A 49 -4.62 0.89 19.62
C ILE A 49 -3.64 1.51 20.61
N SER A 50 -3.98 1.58 21.91
CA SER A 50 -3.09 2.13 22.95
C SER A 50 -1.83 1.27 23.13
N SER A 51 -1.95 -0.05 23.00
CA SER A 51 -0.81 -0.99 23.05
C SER A 51 0.10 -0.85 21.82
N ALA A 52 -0.48 -0.71 20.61
CA ALA A 52 0.26 -0.48 19.37
C ALA A 52 0.98 0.89 19.35
N GLN A 53 0.34 1.92 19.91
CA GLN A 53 0.93 3.25 20.11
C GLN A 53 2.17 3.19 21.01
N GLY A 54 2.14 2.43 22.11
CA GLY A 54 3.31 2.28 22.99
C GLY A 54 4.54 1.67 22.31
N SER A 55 4.33 0.74 21.37
CA SER A 55 5.42 0.10 20.62
C SER A 55 5.99 1.02 19.52
N ALA A 56 5.13 1.75 18.80
CA ALA A 56 5.53 2.73 17.78
C ALA A 56 6.27 3.95 18.38
N PHE A 57 5.81 4.46 19.54
CA PHE A 57 6.45 5.59 20.22
C PHE A 57 7.87 5.29 20.71
N THR A 58 8.19 4.01 20.96
CA THR A 58 9.52 3.60 21.42
C THR A 58 10.55 3.63 20.29
N LEU A 59 10.12 3.40 19.04
CA LEU A 59 10.97 3.52 17.83
C LEU A 59 11.06 4.96 17.30
N LEU A 60 10.09 5.82 17.60
CA LEU A 60 9.98 7.20 17.11
C LEU A 60 10.61 8.27 18.04
N ARG A 61 11.26 7.89 19.14
CA ARG A 61 11.96 8.85 20.02
C ARG A 61 13.27 9.41 19.45
N VAL A 62 13.67 8.99 18.26
CA VAL A 62 14.75 9.65 17.52
C VAL A 62 14.17 10.93 16.93
N LYS A 63 14.51 12.10 17.51
CA LYS A 63 14.22 13.39 16.89
C LYS A 63 14.76 13.38 15.46
N PRO A 64 13.98 13.77 14.43
CA PRO A 64 14.50 13.91 13.07
C PRO A 64 15.50 15.08 13.09
N VAL A 65 16.78 14.77 13.19
CA VAL A 65 17.84 15.75 13.02
C VAL A 65 17.88 16.08 11.52
N ASN A 66 17.35 17.24 11.15
CA ASN A 66 17.53 17.93 9.86
C ASN A 66 17.61 17.02 8.61
N PHE A 67 16.48 16.87 7.91
CA PHE A 67 16.35 16.23 6.59
C PHE A 67 17.26 16.78 5.46
N HIS A 68 18.06 17.82 5.71
CA HIS A 68 19.03 18.36 4.76
C HIS A 68 20.47 17.83 4.94
N ALA A 69 20.73 17.04 5.97
CA ALA A 69 22.00 16.36 6.15
C ALA A 69 21.74 14.85 6.22
N LEU A 70 21.69 14.18 5.07
CA LEU A 70 21.85 12.72 5.02
C LEU A 70 23.23 12.41 5.63
N PRO A 71 23.35 11.77 6.81
CA PRO A 71 24.63 11.38 7.36
C PRO A 71 25.05 10.07 6.69
N LEU A 72 25.24 10.11 5.38
CA LEU A 72 25.83 9.04 4.59
C LEU A 72 26.75 9.71 3.58
N ASP A 73 27.93 10.08 4.08
CA ASP A 73 29.13 10.14 3.27
C ASP A 73 29.25 8.77 2.60
N ALA A 74 28.96 8.74 1.31
CA ALA A 74 28.87 7.53 0.49
C ALA A 74 30.26 6.96 0.12
N THR A 75 31.23 7.12 1.01
CA THR A 75 32.57 6.54 0.95
C THR A 75 32.68 5.25 1.77
N MET A 76 31.69 4.91 2.60
CA MET A 76 31.78 3.77 3.53
C MET A 76 31.06 2.49 3.07
N VAL A 77 31.26 2.04 1.83
CA VAL A 77 31.07 0.62 1.51
C VAL A 77 32.17 0.11 0.56
N GLU A 78 33.40 0.54 0.81
CA GLU A 78 34.59 -0.29 0.59
C GLU A 78 34.63 -1.31 1.73
N ASP A 79 34.47 -2.58 1.36
CA ASP A 79 34.69 -3.86 2.07
C ASP A 79 34.28 -4.09 3.55
N ASP A 80 33.98 -3.07 4.36
CA ASP A 80 33.55 -3.21 5.76
C ASP A 80 32.13 -2.64 5.95
N LEU A 81 31.12 -3.51 5.91
CA LEU A 81 29.75 -3.19 6.30
C LEU A 81 29.73 -2.87 7.81
N THR A 82 29.69 -1.59 8.18
CA THR A 82 29.45 -1.22 9.58
C THR A 82 28.00 -1.57 9.96
N PRO A 83 27.77 -2.39 11.01
CA PRO A 83 26.41 -2.78 11.43
C PRO A 83 25.53 -1.57 11.78
N LEU A 84 26.12 -0.49 12.28
CA LEU A 84 25.41 0.73 12.66
C LEU A 84 24.85 1.48 11.44
N ALA A 85 25.61 1.64 10.36
CA ALA A 85 25.12 2.26 9.13
C ALA A 85 24.01 1.41 8.48
N THR A 86 24.12 0.08 8.60
CA THR A 86 23.13 -0.88 8.11
C THR A 86 21.82 -0.79 8.90
N ILE A 87 21.89 -0.67 10.22
CA ILE A 87 20.73 -0.47 11.12
C ILE A 87 20.10 0.91 10.89
N GLN A 88 20.91 1.96 10.78
CA GLN A 88 20.42 3.31 10.55
C GLN A 88 19.71 3.42 9.19
N PHE A 89 20.29 2.87 8.13
CA PHE A 89 19.63 2.72 6.83
C PHE A 89 18.31 1.94 6.94
N PHE A 90 18.31 0.84 7.70
CA PHE A 90 17.12 0.03 7.87
C PHE A 90 15.98 0.82 8.52
N VAL A 91 16.27 1.55 9.61
CA VAL A 91 15.27 2.32 10.35
C VAL A 91 14.83 3.57 9.59
N GLU A 92 15.77 4.28 8.97
CA GLU A 92 15.51 5.60 8.37
C GLU A 92 15.04 5.53 6.92
N ILE A 93 15.41 4.49 6.17
CA ILE A 93 15.20 4.45 4.71
C ILE A 93 14.40 3.20 4.29
N TYR A 94 14.76 2.00 4.76
CA TYR A 94 14.11 0.77 4.32
C TYR A 94 12.74 0.54 4.98
N CYS A 95 12.64 0.64 6.31
CA CYS A 95 11.39 0.51 7.07
C CYS A 95 10.29 1.46 6.59
N PRO A 96 10.54 2.78 6.42
CA PRO A 96 9.54 3.71 5.91
C PRO A 96 9.08 3.41 4.47
N SER A 97 9.91 2.73 3.69
CA SER A 97 9.62 2.42 2.28
C SER A 97 8.90 1.09 2.11
N MET A 98 9.24 0.11 2.94
CA MET A 98 8.85 -1.29 2.74
C MET A 98 7.86 -1.80 3.79
N LEU A 99 7.84 -1.19 4.98
CA LEU A 99 7.05 -1.67 6.13
C LEU A 99 6.00 -0.68 6.63
N ARG A 100 6.08 0.60 6.25
CA ARG A 100 5.01 1.56 6.54
C ARG A 100 3.89 1.36 5.54
N HIS A 101 2.74 0.99 6.07
CA HIS A 101 1.50 0.93 5.32
C HIS A 101 0.63 2.13 5.69
N PRO A 102 -0.37 2.45 4.86
CA PRO A 102 -1.37 3.46 5.19
C PRO A 102 -1.90 3.35 6.62
N THR A 103 -2.13 4.49 7.26
CA THR A 103 -2.27 4.68 8.72
C THR A 103 -3.38 3.85 9.39
N PHE A 104 -4.27 3.21 8.62
CA PHE A 104 -5.34 2.33 9.12
C PHE A 104 -4.91 0.85 9.27
N ARG A 105 -3.70 0.44 8.85
CA ARG A 105 -3.25 -0.96 9.00
C ARG A 105 -2.67 -1.24 10.39
N LEU A 106 -3.50 -1.77 11.30
CA LEU A 106 -3.12 -2.09 12.69
C LEU A 106 -2.17 -3.30 12.84
N LYS A 107 -2.01 -4.14 11.81
CA LYS A 107 -0.97 -5.19 11.74
C LYS A 107 -0.46 -5.34 10.31
N SER A 108 0.83 -5.10 10.10
CA SER A 108 1.50 -5.39 8.83
C SER A 108 1.72 -6.91 8.72
N ARG A 109 1.11 -7.57 7.73
CA ARG A 109 1.40 -8.99 7.38
C ARG A 109 2.91 -9.20 7.14
N ASP A 110 3.57 -8.18 6.59
CA ASP A 110 5.02 -8.17 6.35
C ASP A 110 5.84 -7.94 7.63
N SER A 111 5.32 -7.25 8.65
CA SER A 111 6.11 -6.95 9.86
C SER A 111 6.58 -8.19 10.62
N VAL A 112 5.75 -9.24 10.69
CA VAL A 112 6.12 -10.51 11.35
C VAL A 112 7.14 -11.27 10.50
N PHE A 113 6.96 -11.29 9.18
CA PHE A 113 7.91 -11.91 8.27
C PHE A 113 9.26 -11.19 8.29
N MET A 114 9.25 -9.88 8.16
CA MET A 114 10.43 -9.04 8.10
C MET A 114 11.15 -9.03 9.44
N SER A 115 10.46 -8.92 10.57
CA SER A 115 11.11 -9.08 11.89
C SER A 115 11.83 -10.42 12.05
N ALA A 116 11.29 -11.52 11.51
CA ALA A 116 11.90 -12.84 11.59
C ALA A 116 13.06 -13.07 10.61
N ASN A 117 13.05 -12.43 9.43
CA ASN A 117 14.00 -12.73 8.34
C ASN A 117 15.00 -11.60 8.07
N LEU A 118 14.75 -10.39 8.58
CA LEU A 118 15.54 -9.21 8.30
C LEU A 118 17.01 -9.37 8.65
N SER A 119 17.32 -9.91 9.83
CA SER A 119 18.71 -10.07 10.26
C SER A 119 19.53 -10.88 9.24
N GLY A 120 18.96 -11.99 8.75
CA GLY A 120 19.57 -12.80 7.70
C GLY A 120 19.62 -12.09 6.33
N MET A 121 18.59 -11.31 5.99
CA MET A 121 18.57 -10.51 4.76
C MET A 121 19.64 -9.42 4.75
N MET A 122 19.86 -8.74 5.87
CA MET A 122 20.85 -7.65 5.98
C MET A 122 22.29 -8.16 6.04
N GLN A 123 22.50 -9.41 6.44
CA GLN A 123 23.81 -10.05 6.45
C GLN A 123 24.27 -10.51 5.05
N ASP A 124 23.35 -10.71 4.09
CA ASP A 124 23.72 -11.06 2.73
C ASP A 124 24.03 -9.79 1.90
N PRO A 125 25.27 -9.62 1.40
CA PRO A 125 25.65 -8.41 0.66
C PRO A 125 24.85 -8.17 -0.62
N LEU A 126 24.38 -9.23 -1.29
CA LEU A 126 23.59 -9.13 -2.52
C LEU A 126 22.19 -8.63 -2.19
N ILE A 127 21.55 -9.20 -1.17
CA ILE A 127 20.24 -8.73 -0.69
C ILE A 127 20.35 -7.27 -0.26
N THR A 128 21.31 -6.95 0.61
CA THR A 128 21.54 -5.58 1.09
C THR A 128 21.75 -4.58 -0.04
N ALA A 129 22.61 -4.86 -1.02
CA ALA A 129 22.85 -3.95 -2.15
C ALA A 129 21.58 -3.73 -2.99
N SER A 130 20.82 -4.80 -3.27
CA SER A 130 19.57 -4.70 -4.04
C SER A 130 18.46 -3.93 -3.29
N SER A 131 18.31 -4.18 -1.99
CA SER A 131 17.40 -3.47 -1.09
C SER A 131 17.74 -1.98 -0.98
N LEU A 132 19.04 -1.64 -0.92
CA LEU A 132 19.54 -0.27 -0.91
C LEU A 132 19.17 0.47 -2.19
N ALA A 133 19.38 -0.15 -3.34
CA ALA A 133 19.01 0.44 -4.61
C ALA A 133 17.51 0.77 -4.66
N LEU A 134 16.65 -0.16 -4.23
CA LEU A 134 15.20 0.05 -4.18
C LEU A 134 14.79 1.15 -3.21
N ALA A 135 15.22 1.07 -1.96
CA ALA A 135 14.77 2.00 -0.93
C ALA A 135 15.24 3.44 -1.26
N ILE A 136 16.47 3.62 -1.74
CA ILE A 136 16.94 4.94 -2.19
C ILE A 136 16.12 5.42 -3.39
N ARG A 137 15.78 4.53 -4.34
CA ARG A 137 14.99 4.91 -5.52
C ARG A 137 13.61 5.45 -5.13
N ILE A 138 12.95 4.89 -4.12
CA ILE A 138 11.63 5.35 -3.65
C ILE A 138 11.69 6.77 -3.06
N HIS A 139 12.85 7.20 -2.58
CA HIS A 139 13.08 8.53 -1.97
C HIS A 139 13.85 9.51 -2.85
N ASP A 140 14.22 9.11 -4.07
CA ASP A 140 15.01 9.92 -4.99
C ASP A 140 14.23 10.21 -6.28
N LYS A 141 14.38 11.44 -6.83
CA LYS A 141 13.77 11.88 -8.10
C LYS A 141 14.32 11.16 -9.36
N GLY A 142 14.95 10.00 -9.22
CA GLY A 142 15.44 9.20 -10.35
C GLY A 142 16.74 9.70 -11.00
N ARG A 143 17.54 10.52 -10.30
CA ARG A 143 18.82 11.05 -10.83
C ARG A 143 20.01 10.82 -9.90
N SER A 144 19.81 10.14 -8.77
CA SER A 144 20.88 9.91 -7.82
C SER A 144 21.88 8.89 -8.35
N ARG A 145 23.14 9.34 -8.44
CA ARG A 145 24.31 8.47 -8.65
C ARG A 145 24.36 7.32 -7.63
N LYS A 146 23.74 7.48 -6.45
CA LYS A 146 23.67 6.44 -5.41
C LYS A 146 22.79 5.27 -5.84
N VAL A 147 21.60 5.52 -6.42
CA VAL A 147 20.72 4.44 -6.93
C VAL A 147 21.45 3.62 -7.97
N VAL A 148 22.06 4.29 -8.96
CA VAL A 148 22.85 3.64 -10.02
C VAL A 148 24.03 2.86 -9.44
N GLY A 149 24.72 3.42 -8.45
CA GLY A 149 25.85 2.77 -7.77
C GLY A 149 25.46 1.46 -7.09
N TYR A 150 24.41 1.47 -6.27
CA TYR A 150 23.94 0.26 -5.58
C TYR A 150 23.32 -0.76 -6.54
N TYR A 151 22.57 -0.30 -7.55
CA TYR A 151 22.02 -1.16 -8.60
C TYR A 151 23.14 -1.90 -9.34
N ARG A 152 24.20 -1.19 -9.79
CA ARG A 152 25.37 -1.82 -10.44
C ARG A 152 26.11 -2.76 -9.49
N LYS A 153 26.28 -2.39 -8.22
CA LYS A 153 26.91 -3.26 -7.21
C LYS A 153 26.13 -4.57 -7.03
N ALA A 154 24.80 -4.48 -6.94
CA ALA A 154 23.92 -5.64 -6.84
C ALA A 154 24.03 -6.54 -8.09
N LEU A 155 24.09 -5.98 -9.30
CA LEU A 155 24.31 -6.76 -10.53
C LEU A 155 25.66 -7.51 -10.52
N VAL A 156 26.75 -6.87 -10.08
CA VAL A 156 28.06 -7.52 -9.98
C VAL A 156 28.03 -8.67 -8.97
N LEU A 157 27.42 -8.45 -7.79
CA LEU A 157 27.27 -9.49 -6.76
C LEU A 157 26.38 -10.64 -7.24
N LEU A 158 25.31 -10.34 -7.96
CA LEU A 158 24.40 -11.32 -8.56
C LEU A 158 25.15 -12.18 -9.58
N GLN A 159 25.91 -11.57 -10.49
CA GLN A 159 26.72 -12.31 -11.46
C GLN A 159 27.76 -13.21 -10.78
N LYS A 160 28.43 -12.72 -9.73
CA LYS A 160 29.38 -13.52 -8.96
C LYS A 160 28.70 -14.72 -8.31
N ARG A 161 27.50 -14.53 -7.74
CA ARG A 161 26.75 -15.62 -7.10
C ARG A 161 26.21 -16.63 -8.09
N LEU A 162 25.70 -16.18 -9.24
CA LEU A 162 25.23 -17.08 -10.32
C LEU A 162 26.35 -17.94 -10.90
N LYS A 163 27.60 -17.47 -10.86
CA LYS A 163 28.79 -18.24 -11.26
C LYS A 163 29.31 -19.17 -10.16
N SER A 164 28.84 -19.00 -8.91
CA SER A 164 29.23 -19.86 -7.80
C SER A 164 28.33 -21.08 -7.74
N ASP A 165 28.87 -22.26 -7.41
CA ASP A 165 28.11 -23.50 -7.23
C ASP A 165 27.35 -23.55 -5.88
N ASP A 166 27.11 -22.39 -5.25
CA ASP A 166 26.44 -22.27 -3.96
C ASP A 166 24.92 -22.46 -4.11
N ARG A 167 24.49 -23.71 -3.94
CA ARG A 167 23.07 -24.12 -4.00
C ARG A 167 22.20 -23.46 -2.91
N ASN A 168 22.79 -22.98 -1.81
CA ASN A 168 22.05 -22.36 -0.71
C ASN A 168 21.71 -20.88 -0.98
N SER A 169 22.26 -20.28 -2.04
CA SER A 169 22.06 -18.86 -2.38
C SER A 169 20.74 -18.54 -3.10
N THR A 170 19.94 -19.55 -3.46
CA THR A 170 18.78 -19.34 -4.36
C THR A 170 17.78 -18.33 -3.83
N ASN A 171 17.45 -18.36 -2.53
CA ASN A 171 16.49 -17.40 -1.96
C ASN A 171 17.03 -15.97 -2.00
N ALA A 172 18.32 -15.79 -1.74
CA ALA A 172 18.98 -14.48 -1.81
C ALA A 172 18.96 -13.94 -3.26
N ILE A 173 19.23 -14.81 -4.23
CA ILE A 173 19.16 -14.45 -5.66
C ILE A 173 17.72 -14.03 -6.03
N LEU A 174 16.71 -14.84 -5.71
CA LEU A 174 15.32 -14.55 -6.06
C LEU A 174 14.83 -13.25 -5.42
N LEU A 175 15.14 -13.04 -4.14
CA LEU A 175 14.76 -11.80 -3.45
C LEU A 175 15.46 -10.57 -4.03
N SER A 176 16.74 -10.68 -4.38
CA SER A 176 17.45 -9.59 -5.04
C SER A 176 16.93 -9.29 -6.43
N LEU A 177 16.51 -10.30 -7.20
CA LEU A 177 15.85 -10.10 -8.49
C LEU A 177 14.52 -9.34 -8.34
N ILE A 178 13.74 -9.63 -7.28
CA ILE A 178 12.52 -8.87 -6.96
C ILE A 178 12.84 -7.38 -6.72
N HIS A 179 13.85 -7.07 -5.91
CA HIS A 179 14.23 -5.67 -5.67
C HIS A 179 14.78 -4.98 -6.92
N LEU A 180 15.59 -5.68 -7.73
CA LEU A 180 16.13 -5.14 -8.98
C LEU A 180 15.03 -4.84 -10.01
N MET A 181 14.03 -5.71 -10.13
CA MET A 181 12.84 -5.42 -10.95
C MET A 181 12.13 -4.16 -10.49
N ALA A 182 11.94 -3.99 -9.18
CA ALA A 182 11.29 -2.81 -8.63
C ALA A 182 12.10 -1.52 -8.93
N VAL A 183 13.44 -1.59 -8.84
CA VAL A 183 14.30 -0.44 -9.20
C VAL A 183 14.15 -0.08 -10.67
N GLU A 184 14.18 -1.06 -11.57
CA GLU A 184 14.05 -0.87 -13.01
C GLU A 184 12.65 -0.39 -13.40
N SER A 185 11.60 -0.94 -12.79
CA SER A 185 10.22 -0.54 -13.08
C SER A 185 9.94 0.91 -12.69
N LEU A 186 10.65 1.41 -11.68
CA LEU A 186 10.59 2.79 -11.23
C LEU A 186 11.58 3.70 -11.98
N SER A 187 12.53 3.18 -12.77
CA SER A 187 13.59 3.97 -13.38
C SER A 187 13.62 3.81 -14.90
N GLU A 188 13.33 4.89 -15.62
CA GLU A 188 13.20 4.86 -17.09
C GLU A 188 14.47 4.37 -17.82
N ASP A 189 15.66 4.61 -17.25
CA ASP A 189 16.94 4.39 -17.93
C ASP A 189 17.73 3.14 -17.49
N LEU A 190 17.25 2.36 -16.51
CA LEU A 190 18.08 1.30 -15.88
C LEU A 190 17.95 -0.08 -16.51
N GLY A 191 16.86 -0.36 -17.23
CA GLY A 191 16.63 -1.66 -17.86
C GLY A 191 15.17 -2.04 -17.90
N SER A 192 14.90 -3.29 -18.30
CA SER A 192 13.54 -3.84 -18.34
C SER A 192 13.36 -4.90 -17.24
N PRO A 193 12.34 -4.73 -16.35
CA PRO A 193 12.07 -5.70 -15.29
C PRO A 193 11.70 -7.10 -15.82
N LEU A 194 11.29 -7.21 -17.08
CA LEU A 194 10.95 -8.49 -17.74
C LEU A 194 12.12 -9.47 -17.80
N HIS A 195 13.36 -8.96 -17.91
CA HIS A 195 14.54 -9.82 -17.97
C HIS A 195 14.75 -10.61 -16.67
N HIS A 196 14.58 -9.96 -15.52
CA HIS A 196 14.69 -10.58 -14.21
C HIS A 196 13.55 -11.56 -13.96
N LEU A 197 12.32 -11.23 -14.35
CA LEU A 197 11.18 -12.15 -14.24
C LEU A 197 11.44 -13.44 -15.04
N GLY A 198 11.93 -13.30 -16.27
CA GLY A 198 12.32 -14.45 -17.09
C GLY A 198 13.41 -15.31 -16.45
N ALA A 199 14.40 -14.69 -15.78
CA ALA A 199 15.43 -15.41 -15.05
C ALA A 199 14.86 -16.17 -13.84
N MET A 200 14.00 -15.54 -13.04
CA MET A 200 13.34 -16.19 -11.89
C MET A 200 12.51 -17.39 -12.31
N ARG A 201 11.71 -17.27 -13.38
CA ARG A 201 10.90 -18.39 -13.91
C ARG A 201 11.76 -19.60 -14.25
N ARG A 202 12.90 -19.38 -14.94
CA ARG A 202 13.85 -20.47 -15.26
C ARG A 202 14.48 -21.08 -14.02
N MET A 203 14.85 -20.26 -13.02
CA MET A 203 15.40 -20.77 -11.77
C MET A 203 14.41 -21.64 -11.00
N ILE A 204 13.13 -21.25 -10.95
CA ILE A 204 12.08 -22.04 -10.31
C ILE A 204 11.83 -23.34 -11.07
N GLN A 205 11.83 -23.30 -12.40
CA GLN A 205 11.71 -24.52 -13.22
C GLN A 205 12.83 -25.53 -12.95
N ILE A 206 14.08 -25.06 -12.77
CA ILE A 206 15.23 -25.93 -12.48
C ILE A 206 15.19 -26.47 -11.04
N ARG A 207 14.82 -25.62 -10.07
CA ARG A 207 14.85 -25.96 -8.64
C ARG A 207 13.63 -26.75 -8.17
N GLY A 208 12.50 -26.61 -8.87
CA GLY A 208 11.19 -27.02 -8.38
C GLY A 208 10.48 -25.91 -7.60
N GLU A 209 9.23 -26.20 -7.23
CA GLU A 209 8.32 -25.20 -6.68
C GLU A 209 8.78 -24.60 -5.34
N LEU A 210 8.47 -23.32 -5.14
CA LEU A 210 8.65 -22.63 -3.87
C LEU A 210 7.58 -23.08 -2.87
N ARG A 211 8.00 -23.28 -1.61
CA ARG A 211 7.11 -23.52 -0.48
C ARG A 211 6.18 -22.32 -0.26
N SER A 212 4.98 -22.56 0.26
CA SER A 212 3.99 -21.51 0.57
C SER A 212 4.23 -20.82 1.92
N SER A 213 5.25 -21.22 2.69
CA SER A 213 5.53 -20.68 4.02
C SER A 213 6.96 -20.15 4.16
N GLY A 214 7.15 -19.26 5.15
CA GLY A 214 8.44 -18.60 5.42
C GLY A 214 8.93 -17.72 4.26
N LEU A 215 10.25 -17.56 4.15
CA LEU A 215 10.90 -16.75 3.11
C LEU A 215 10.55 -17.19 1.68
N GLN A 216 10.37 -18.49 1.45
CA GLN A 216 9.98 -18.97 0.11
C GLN A 216 8.53 -18.61 -0.22
N GLY A 217 7.62 -18.62 0.77
CA GLY A 217 6.24 -18.15 0.58
C GLY A 217 6.22 -16.67 0.22
N TYR A 218 6.92 -15.85 1.00
CA TYR A 218 7.05 -14.42 0.73
C TYR A 218 7.59 -14.12 -0.68
N ILE A 219 8.66 -14.81 -1.09
CA ILE A 219 9.23 -14.69 -2.44
C ILE A 219 8.20 -15.12 -3.49
N LYS A 220 7.50 -16.24 -3.26
CA LYS A 220 6.48 -16.77 -4.17
C LYS A 220 5.35 -15.77 -4.40
N ASP A 221 4.86 -15.15 -3.33
CA ASP A 221 3.75 -14.20 -3.41
C ASP A 221 4.19 -12.90 -4.09
N HIS A 222 5.41 -12.41 -3.83
CA HIS A 222 5.98 -11.27 -4.56
C HIS A 222 6.20 -11.58 -6.05
N ILE A 223 6.66 -12.78 -6.41
CA ILE A 223 6.78 -13.17 -7.82
C ILE A 223 5.41 -13.15 -8.49
N ARG A 224 4.37 -13.71 -7.86
CA ARG A 224 3.00 -13.66 -8.39
C ARG A 224 2.50 -12.22 -8.55
N SER A 225 2.77 -11.37 -7.56
CA SER A 225 2.44 -9.94 -7.61
C SER A 225 3.10 -9.27 -8.83
N TRP A 226 4.39 -9.53 -9.07
CA TRP A 226 5.11 -9.05 -10.26
C TRP A 226 4.60 -9.67 -11.56
N GLU A 227 4.21 -10.95 -11.58
CA GLU A 227 3.64 -11.58 -12.78
C GLU A 227 2.29 -10.97 -13.15
N SER A 228 1.43 -10.72 -12.17
CA SER A 228 0.14 -10.06 -12.37
C SER A 228 0.33 -8.59 -12.77
N PHE A 229 1.25 -7.87 -12.12
CA PHE A 229 1.56 -6.49 -12.47
C PHE A 229 2.17 -6.36 -13.87
N LEU A 230 3.23 -7.11 -14.18
CA LEU A 230 3.90 -7.04 -15.48
C LEU A 230 3.06 -7.66 -16.60
N GLY A 231 2.27 -8.70 -16.30
CA GLY A 231 1.25 -9.22 -17.21
C GLY A 231 0.12 -8.23 -17.45
N GLY A 232 -0.19 -7.36 -16.49
CA GLY A 232 -1.11 -6.24 -16.68
C GLY A 232 -0.49 -5.15 -17.53
N VAL A 233 0.66 -4.61 -17.10
CA VAL A 233 1.34 -3.40 -17.60
C VAL A 233 2.13 -3.60 -18.90
N TYR A 234 2.65 -4.80 -19.14
CA TYR A 234 3.53 -5.12 -20.28
C TYR A 234 3.05 -6.30 -21.13
N ALA A 235 1.83 -6.83 -20.91
CA ALA A 235 1.28 -7.78 -21.88
C ALA A 235 1.12 -7.11 -23.25
N GLU A 236 1.37 -7.88 -24.30
CA GLU A 236 0.92 -7.47 -25.64
C GLU A 236 -0.58 -7.19 -25.56
N PRO A 237 -1.04 -6.01 -26.03
CA PRO A 237 -2.43 -5.67 -25.94
C PRO A 237 -3.24 -6.70 -26.74
N ASP A 238 -4.01 -7.53 -26.04
CA ASP A 238 -5.11 -8.24 -26.65
C ASP A 238 -6.03 -7.18 -27.30
N PRO A 239 -6.40 -7.28 -28.60
CA PRO A 239 -7.23 -6.31 -29.29
C PRO A 239 -8.52 -5.94 -28.53
N ASP A 240 -9.05 -6.88 -27.74
CA ASP A 240 -10.22 -6.65 -26.88
C ASP A 240 -9.88 -5.93 -25.56
N GLN A 241 -8.64 -6.08 -25.07
CA GLN A 241 -8.09 -5.38 -23.90
C GLN A 241 -7.46 -4.01 -24.22
N VAL A 242 -7.11 -3.73 -25.48
CA VAL A 242 -6.68 -2.40 -25.98
C VAL A 242 -7.71 -1.31 -25.63
N ARG A 243 -8.98 -1.68 -25.49
CA ARG A 243 -10.03 -0.74 -25.07
C ARG A 243 -9.95 -0.37 -23.58
N ILE A 244 -9.39 -1.23 -22.73
CA ILE A 244 -9.38 -1.03 -21.28
C ILE A 244 -8.02 -0.49 -20.81
N PHE A 245 -6.92 -0.95 -21.41
CA PHE A 245 -5.59 -0.50 -21.05
C PHE A 245 -5.15 0.70 -21.91
N PRO A 246 -4.72 1.82 -21.30
CA PRO A 246 -4.31 3.04 -22.00
C PRO A 246 -2.92 2.94 -22.64
N TYR A 247 -2.63 1.85 -23.35
CA TYR A 247 -1.42 1.71 -24.15
C TYR A 247 -1.54 2.55 -25.43
N GLY A 248 -0.78 3.64 -25.52
CA GLY A 248 -0.71 4.47 -26.72
C GLY A 248 -1.34 5.85 -26.56
N SER A 249 -2.06 6.31 -27.58
CA SER A 249 -2.64 7.65 -27.56
C SER A 249 -3.84 7.74 -26.63
N LEU A 250 -3.94 8.85 -25.91
CA LEU A 250 -5.12 9.16 -25.10
C LEU A 250 -6.17 9.87 -25.96
N ASP A 251 -7.37 9.30 -26.00
CA ASP A 251 -8.45 9.80 -26.84
C ASP A 251 -9.35 10.73 -26.04
N TYR A 252 -9.33 12.01 -26.37
CA TYR A 252 -10.15 13.02 -25.70
C TYR A 252 -11.49 13.19 -26.43
N PRO A 253 -12.61 13.06 -25.72
CA PRO A 253 -13.93 13.17 -26.34
C PRO A 253 -14.20 14.60 -26.81
N ARG A 254 -15.12 14.75 -27.75
CA ARG A 254 -15.60 16.04 -28.25
C ARG A 254 -17.12 16.03 -28.25
N HIS A 255 -17.73 17.21 -28.13
CA HIS A 255 -19.17 17.34 -28.25
C HIS A 255 -19.63 17.32 -29.72
N PRO A 256 -20.85 16.79 -29.99
CA PRO A 256 -21.70 16.02 -29.06
C PRO A 256 -21.10 14.64 -28.75
N PHE A 257 -21.40 14.09 -27.57
CA PHE A 257 -20.89 12.76 -27.19
C PHE A 257 -21.68 11.64 -27.85
N GLU A 258 -20.97 10.57 -28.22
CA GLU A 258 -21.58 9.33 -28.65
C GLU A 258 -22.50 8.75 -27.55
N PRO A 259 -23.59 8.04 -27.90
CA PRO A 259 -24.54 7.51 -26.92
C PRO A 259 -23.91 6.62 -25.85
N GLU A 260 -22.91 5.81 -26.23
CA GLU A 260 -22.18 4.94 -25.32
C GLU A 260 -21.40 5.73 -24.26
N LEU A 261 -20.74 6.82 -24.67
CA LEU A 261 -20.01 7.70 -23.75
C LEU A 261 -20.98 8.48 -22.85
N SER A 262 -22.09 8.97 -23.39
CA SER A 262 -23.13 9.63 -22.60
C SER A 262 -23.66 8.72 -21.48
N LEU A 263 -23.90 7.43 -21.78
CA LEU A 263 -24.31 6.42 -20.78
C LEU A 263 -23.20 6.12 -19.78
N ALA A 264 -21.94 6.12 -20.22
CA ALA A 264 -20.79 5.93 -19.33
C ALA A 264 -20.66 7.08 -18.32
N LEU A 265 -20.77 8.32 -18.80
CA LEU A 265 -20.72 9.54 -17.99
C LEU A 265 -21.86 9.61 -16.98
N SER A 266 -23.08 9.18 -17.35
CA SER A 266 -24.23 9.20 -16.44
C SER A 266 -24.12 8.23 -15.25
N ARG A 267 -23.14 7.32 -15.26
CA ARG A 267 -22.87 6.35 -14.19
C ARG A 267 -21.72 6.76 -13.29
N LEU A 268 -21.04 7.86 -13.59
CA LEU A 268 -19.94 8.36 -12.75
C LEU A 268 -20.49 8.94 -11.43
N PRO A 269 -19.73 8.87 -10.34
CA PRO A 269 -20.03 9.63 -9.14
C PRO A 269 -20.11 11.13 -9.45
N LEU A 270 -21.00 11.84 -8.75
CA LEU A 270 -21.33 13.24 -9.03
C LEU A 270 -20.08 14.14 -9.11
N GLY A 271 -19.11 13.95 -8.21
CA GLY A 271 -17.88 14.75 -8.19
C GLY A 271 -17.02 14.63 -9.46
N PHE A 272 -17.13 13.52 -10.20
CA PHE A 272 -16.37 13.32 -11.44
C PHE A 272 -17.10 13.79 -12.70
N ILE A 273 -18.41 14.07 -12.62
CA ILE A 273 -19.22 14.41 -13.81
C ILE A 273 -18.71 15.70 -14.44
N GLU A 274 -18.56 16.78 -13.67
CA GLU A 274 -18.10 18.06 -14.20
C GLU A 274 -16.71 17.94 -14.85
N LEU A 275 -15.81 17.19 -14.20
CA LEU A 275 -14.47 16.94 -14.69
C LEU A 275 -14.50 16.22 -16.04
N ALA A 276 -15.31 15.16 -16.16
CA ALA A 276 -15.43 14.37 -17.39
C ALA A 276 -16.14 15.13 -18.51
N MET A 277 -17.18 15.90 -18.18
CA MET A 277 -17.93 16.73 -19.15
C MET A 277 -17.08 17.86 -19.74
N SER A 278 -16.00 18.28 -19.06
CA SER A 278 -15.08 19.30 -19.58
C SER A 278 -14.25 18.85 -20.81
N CYS A 279 -14.37 17.58 -21.22
CA CYS A 279 -13.58 16.97 -22.30
C CYS A 279 -12.06 16.97 -22.05
N ARG A 280 -11.64 17.11 -20.79
CA ARG A 280 -10.22 17.08 -20.36
C ARG A 280 -9.78 15.75 -19.75
N LEU A 281 -10.71 14.81 -19.60
CA LEU A 281 -10.39 13.42 -19.32
C LEU A 281 -10.49 12.62 -20.61
N SER A 282 -9.46 11.84 -20.90
CA SER A 282 -9.50 10.84 -21.97
C SER A 282 -10.55 9.77 -21.67
N ILE A 283 -11.05 9.13 -22.74
CA ILE A 283 -12.00 8.02 -22.65
C ILE A 283 -11.44 6.89 -21.77
N GLN A 284 -10.13 6.65 -21.87
CA GLN A 284 -9.44 5.66 -21.06
C GLN A 284 -9.49 6.01 -19.57
N VAL A 285 -9.19 7.26 -19.20
CA VAL A 285 -9.29 7.72 -17.81
C VAL A 285 -10.72 7.65 -17.28
N ILE A 286 -11.73 8.01 -18.09
CA ILE A 286 -13.14 7.89 -17.72
C ILE A 286 -13.49 6.43 -17.38
N ARG A 287 -13.02 5.46 -18.18
CA ARG A 287 -13.23 4.02 -17.92
C ARG A 287 -12.56 3.57 -16.61
N ILE A 288 -11.37 4.07 -16.31
CA ILE A 288 -10.68 3.75 -15.05
C ILE A 288 -11.47 4.30 -13.85
N VAL A 289 -12.06 5.50 -13.95
CA VAL A 289 -12.95 6.03 -12.92
C VAL A 289 -14.18 5.13 -12.74
N GLN A 290 -14.75 4.57 -13.80
CA GLN A 290 -15.85 3.61 -13.68
C GLN A 290 -15.44 2.33 -12.94
N ILE A 291 -14.24 1.82 -13.19
CA ILE A 291 -13.68 0.68 -12.44
C ILE A 291 -13.52 1.04 -10.96
N GLY A 292 -13.05 2.25 -10.65
CA GLY A 292 -13.00 2.77 -9.28
C GLY A 292 -14.38 2.88 -8.64
N ALA A 293 -15.40 3.29 -9.38
CA ALA A 293 -16.78 3.35 -8.89
C ALA A 293 -17.33 1.95 -8.57
N GLN A 294 -17.05 0.96 -9.42
CA GLN A 294 -17.41 -0.44 -9.15
C GLN A 294 -16.72 -0.94 -7.88
N LEU A 295 -15.40 -0.74 -7.76
CA LEU A 295 -14.63 -1.10 -6.57
C LEU A 295 -15.25 -0.49 -5.29
N MET A 296 -15.59 0.80 -5.33
CA MET A 296 -16.19 1.48 -4.19
C MET A 296 -17.55 0.91 -3.84
N SER A 297 -18.40 0.64 -4.85
CA SER A 297 -19.69 -0.02 -4.66
C SER A 297 -19.52 -1.38 -3.98
N ASP A 298 -18.58 -2.19 -4.47
CA ASP A 298 -18.30 -3.52 -3.92
C ASP A 298 -17.82 -3.43 -2.48
N LEU A 299 -16.92 -2.50 -2.15
CA LEU A 299 -16.47 -2.27 -0.76
C LEU A 299 -17.62 -1.86 0.19
N PHE A 300 -18.61 -1.11 -0.30
CA PHE A 300 -19.80 -0.76 0.49
C PHE A 300 -20.75 -1.95 0.69
N HIS A 301 -20.87 -2.84 -0.30
CA HIS A 301 -21.75 -4.01 -0.24
C HIS A 301 -21.12 -5.24 0.42
N GLN A 302 -19.81 -5.43 0.31
CA GLN A 302 -19.06 -6.58 0.85
C GLN A 302 -19.09 -6.66 2.39
N LYS A 303 -19.43 -5.56 3.08
CA LYS A 303 -19.72 -5.59 4.53
C LYS A 303 -20.90 -6.50 4.92
N GLN A 304 -21.65 -7.07 3.98
CA GLN A 304 -22.82 -7.90 4.27
C GLN A 304 -22.65 -9.42 4.07
N ASP A 305 -21.64 -9.91 3.33
CA ASP A 305 -21.52 -11.35 3.02
C ASP A 305 -20.07 -11.85 3.19
N PHE A 306 -19.75 -12.37 4.39
CA PHE A 306 -18.51 -13.12 4.64
C PHE A 306 -18.72 -14.61 4.33
N LYS A 307 -18.49 -15.01 3.07
CA LYS A 307 -18.08 -16.38 2.74
C LYS A 307 -16.94 -16.34 1.74
N GLN A 308 -15.77 -16.69 2.23
CA GLN A 308 -14.50 -16.75 1.51
C GLN A 308 -14.51 -17.99 0.61
N ASP A 309 -14.45 -17.80 -0.71
CA ASP A 309 -14.27 -18.88 -1.67
C ASP A 309 -12.93 -18.69 -2.39
N ASP A 310 -12.00 -19.60 -2.09
CA ASP A 310 -10.67 -19.69 -2.68
C ASP A 310 -10.80 -20.31 -4.08
N SER A 311 -10.99 -19.49 -5.12
CA SER A 311 -10.77 -19.95 -6.50
C SER A 311 -9.88 -18.98 -7.27
N LEU A 312 -8.80 -19.54 -7.79
CA LEU A 312 -7.87 -18.93 -8.73
C LEU A 312 -8.59 -18.58 -10.04
N ALA A 313 -8.78 -17.30 -10.33
CA ALA A 313 -9.11 -16.82 -11.66
C ALA A 313 -8.64 -15.36 -11.85
N LEU A 314 -8.34 -15.02 -13.10
CA LEU A 314 -8.03 -13.68 -13.65
C LEU A 314 -8.90 -12.55 -13.04
N PRO A 315 -8.42 -11.29 -13.03
CA PRO A 315 -8.94 -10.25 -12.15
C PRO A 315 -10.43 -10.03 -12.37
N TYR A 316 -11.20 -10.21 -11.30
CA TYR A 316 -12.56 -9.70 -11.22
C TYR A 316 -12.59 -8.24 -11.71
N PRO A 317 -13.51 -7.87 -12.61
CA PRO A 317 -13.69 -6.47 -12.97
C PRO A 317 -13.98 -5.68 -11.70
N GLY A 318 -13.15 -4.68 -11.39
CA GLY A 318 -13.29 -3.88 -10.16
C GLY A 318 -12.34 -4.28 -9.01
N SER A 319 -11.36 -5.17 -9.21
CA SER A 319 -10.37 -5.45 -8.15
C SER A 319 -9.44 -4.24 -7.87
N PRO A 320 -8.96 -4.05 -6.62
CA PRO A 320 -8.01 -2.99 -6.32
C PRO A 320 -6.68 -3.08 -7.09
N VAL A 321 -6.21 -4.31 -7.36
CA VAL A 321 -4.99 -4.55 -8.14
C VAL A 321 -5.16 -4.06 -9.58
N GLN A 322 -6.34 -4.31 -10.18
CA GLN A 322 -6.63 -3.81 -11.52
C GLN A 322 -6.64 -2.28 -11.57
N LEU A 323 -7.29 -1.62 -10.60
CA LEU A 323 -7.30 -0.16 -10.50
C LEU A 323 -5.88 0.40 -10.33
N MET A 324 -5.07 -0.22 -9.48
CA MET A 324 -3.66 0.12 -9.26
C MET A 324 -2.86 0.03 -10.57
N CYS A 325 -2.94 -1.09 -11.30
CA CYS A 325 -2.23 -1.28 -12.57
C CYS A 325 -2.64 -0.22 -13.60
N LEU A 326 -3.94 0.02 -13.78
CA LEU A 326 -4.45 0.98 -14.77
C LEU A 326 -4.04 2.42 -14.45
N ALA A 327 -4.07 2.81 -13.17
CA ALA A 327 -3.58 4.11 -12.73
C ALA A 327 -2.08 4.27 -13.05
N ILE A 328 -1.27 3.22 -12.84
CA ILE A 328 0.16 3.24 -13.18
C ILE A 328 0.37 3.37 -14.69
N VAL A 329 -0.42 2.68 -15.54
CA VAL A 329 -0.30 2.83 -17.00
C VAL A 329 -0.61 4.27 -17.44
N ILE A 330 -1.61 4.93 -16.85
CA ILE A 330 -1.86 6.36 -17.12
C ILE A 330 -0.66 7.22 -16.72
N LEU A 331 -0.08 6.99 -15.54
CA LEU A 331 1.08 7.74 -15.08
C LEU A 331 2.33 7.50 -15.95
N GLN A 332 2.44 6.34 -16.59
CA GLN A 332 3.50 6.06 -17.56
C GLN A 332 3.25 6.69 -18.94
N ASN A 333 2.01 7.08 -19.25
CA ASN A 333 1.66 7.68 -20.52
C ASN A 333 2.14 9.14 -20.60
N GLN A 334 2.98 9.46 -21.60
CA GLN A 334 3.55 10.81 -21.79
C GLN A 334 2.56 11.84 -22.32
N GLN A 335 1.41 11.42 -22.86
CA GLN A 335 0.38 12.31 -23.42
C GLN A 335 -0.67 12.75 -22.39
N ARG A 336 -0.57 12.26 -21.15
CA ARG A 336 -1.49 12.64 -20.07
C ARG A 336 -1.38 14.13 -19.78
N ASN A 337 -2.48 14.73 -19.36
CA ASN A 337 -2.46 16.09 -18.80
C ASN A 337 -2.36 16.07 -17.27
N MET A 338 -2.16 17.25 -16.65
CA MET A 338 -1.98 17.35 -15.20
C MET A 338 -3.20 16.89 -14.40
N VAL A 339 -4.42 17.08 -14.90
CA VAL A 339 -5.64 16.61 -14.23
C VAL A 339 -5.67 15.09 -14.18
N GLU A 340 -5.35 14.43 -15.29
CA GLU A 340 -5.26 12.97 -15.37
C GLU A 340 -4.13 12.41 -14.50
N GLU A 341 -3.00 13.13 -14.38
CA GLU A 341 -1.90 12.74 -13.50
C GLU A 341 -2.29 12.80 -12.02
N VAL A 342 -2.90 13.91 -11.56
CA VAL A 342 -3.40 14.02 -10.18
C VAL A 342 -4.50 12.99 -9.93
N LEU A 343 -5.38 12.75 -10.90
CA LEU A 343 -6.44 11.75 -10.79
C LEU A 343 -5.86 10.34 -10.69
N ALA A 344 -4.90 9.97 -11.52
CA ALA A 344 -4.26 8.66 -11.48
C ALA A 344 -3.47 8.44 -10.17
N ILE A 345 -2.75 9.46 -9.67
CA ILE A 345 -2.14 9.43 -8.32
C ILE A 345 -3.22 9.18 -7.25
N SER A 346 -4.36 9.87 -7.35
CA SER A 346 -5.45 9.74 -6.38
C SER A 346 -6.14 8.38 -6.45
N LEU A 347 -6.33 7.81 -7.65
CA LEU A 347 -6.88 6.47 -7.84
C LEU A 347 -5.91 5.38 -7.36
N LEU A 348 -4.61 5.59 -7.55
CA LEU A 348 -3.57 4.73 -6.99
C LEU A 348 -3.59 4.79 -5.46
N ALA A 349 -3.73 5.98 -4.88
CA ALA A 349 -3.92 6.16 -3.44
C ALA A 349 -5.18 5.44 -2.95
N LEU A 350 -6.29 5.54 -3.68
CA LEU A 350 -7.53 4.84 -3.36
C LEU A 350 -7.33 3.32 -3.37
N ALA A 351 -6.71 2.76 -4.41
CA ALA A 351 -6.40 1.33 -4.47
C ALA A 351 -5.54 0.89 -3.28
N ILE A 352 -4.49 1.66 -2.96
CA ILE A 352 -3.63 1.45 -1.79
C ILE A 352 -4.41 1.59 -0.48
N SER A 353 -5.43 2.43 -0.46
CA SER A 353 -6.29 2.62 0.70
C SER A 353 -7.13 1.37 1.03
N THR A 354 -7.32 0.49 0.05
CA THR A 354 -8.01 -0.78 0.26
C THR A 354 -7.09 -1.81 0.93
N GLU A 355 -7.66 -2.65 1.80
CA GLU A 355 -6.90 -3.72 2.45
C GLU A 355 -6.58 -4.90 1.51
N ALA A 356 -7.18 -4.93 0.32
CA ALA A 356 -7.18 -6.06 -0.60
C ALA A 356 -6.05 -6.04 -1.66
N LEU A 357 -5.04 -5.16 -1.54
CA LEU A 357 -3.87 -5.19 -2.42
C LEU A 357 -2.82 -6.25 -2.06
N GLU A 358 -2.83 -6.77 -0.83
CA GLU A 358 -1.86 -7.78 -0.38
C GLU A 358 -0.41 -7.45 -0.79
N GLU A 359 0.30 -8.34 -1.49
CA GLU A 359 1.70 -8.20 -1.91
C GLU A 359 1.91 -7.21 -3.08
N HIS A 360 0.85 -6.61 -3.61
CA HIS A 360 0.94 -5.53 -4.60
C HIS A 360 1.21 -4.17 -3.97
N ILE A 361 1.05 -4.03 -2.64
CA ILE A 361 1.17 -2.73 -1.99
C ILE A 361 2.55 -2.09 -2.18
N THR A 362 3.64 -2.87 -2.10
CA THR A 362 5.00 -2.34 -2.23
C THR A 362 5.21 -1.74 -3.62
N THR A 363 4.69 -2.40 -4.67
CA THR A 363 4.74 -1.90 -6.04
C THR A 363 3.95 -0.61 -6.18
N GLY A 364 2.67 -0.60 -5.75
CA GLY A 364 1.84 0.61 -5.80
C GLY A 364 2.44 1.78 -5.02
N TYR A 365 3.00 1.51 -3.84
CA TYR A 365 3.67 2.50 -3.00
C TYR A 365 4.91 3.08 -3.69
N GLY A 366 5.78 2.26 -4.27
CA GLY A 366 6.96 2.74 -5.00
C GLY A 366 6.60 3.68 -6.15
N TYR A 367 5.54 3.35 -6.91
CA TYR A 367 5.05 4.18 -8.00
C TYR A 367 4.46 5.50 -7.52
N ILE A 368 3.56 5.48 -6.52
CA ILE A 368 2.93 6.72 -6.06
C ILE A 368 3.96 7.69 -5.48
N GLN A 369 4.94 7.20 -4.70
CA GLN A 369 6.03 8.04 -4.21
C GLN A 369 6.80 8.65 -5.38
N THR A 370 7.16 7.84 -6.39
CA THR A 370 7.92 8.30 -7.57
C THR A 370 7.21 9.42 -8.33
N TYR A 371 5.91 9.28 -8.61
CA TYR A 371 5.16 10.30 -9.34
C TYR A 371 4.90 11.55 -8.50
N CYS A 372 4.59 11.40 -7.21
CA CYS A 372 4.49 12.55 -6.29
C CYS A 372 5.80 13.35 -6.21
N MET A 373 6.96 12.69 -6.20
CA MET A 373 8.26 13.35 -6.25
C MET A 373 8.47 14.17 -7.51
N GLY A 374 8.01 13.66 -8.67
CA GLY A 374 8.06 14.36 -9.94
C GLY A 374 7.35 15.72 -9.90
N LEU A 375 6.30 15.84 -9.08
CA LEU A 375 5.46 17.03 -9.02
C LEU A 375 5.93 18.14 -8.07
N TRP A 376 6.97 17.95 -7.25
CA TRP A 376 7.29 18.93 -6.19
C TRP A 376 7.61 20.34 -6.67
N ASP A 377 8.19 20.46 -7.86
CA ASP A 377 8.62 21.74 -8.43
C ASP A 377 7.56 22.31 -9.40
N VAL A 378 6.40 21.66 -9.46
CA VAL A 378 5.28 22.02 -10.35
C VAL A 378 4.22 22.78 -9.54
N ASP A 379 3.72 23.87 -10.10
CA ASP A 379 2.50 24.53 -9.58
C ASP A 379 1.27 23.75 -10.05
N ILE A 380 0.98 22.63 -9.36
CA ILE A 380 -0.06 21.66 -9.77
C ILE A 380 -1.40 22.34 -10.01
N GLU A 381 -1.79 23.28 -9.15
CA GLU A 381 -3.07 23.98 -9.25
C GLU A 381 -3.14 24.86 -10.50
N ARG A 382 -2.05 25.56 -10.84
CA ARG A 382 -1.94 26.34 -12.07
C ARG A 382 -1.97 25.46 -13.31
N GLU A 383 -1.23 24.35 -13.32
CA GLU A 383 -1.19 23.42 -14.44
C GLU A 383 -2.53 22.69 -14.64
N CYS A 384 -3.23 22.35 -13.56
CA CYS A 384 -4.61 21.85 -13.66
C CYS A 384 -5.54 22.89 -14.28
N ARG A 385 -5.46 24.16 -13.84
CA ARG A 385 -6.29 25.26 -14.39
C ARG A 385 -5.98 25.53 -15.86
N SER A 386 -4.72 25.41 -16.30
CA SER A 386 -4.33 25.64 -17.69
C SER A 386 -5.02 24.68 -18.66
N THR A 387 -5.45 23.50 -18.19
CA THR A 387 -6.25 22.55 -18.99
C THR A 387 -7.65 23.08 -19.31
N GLY A 388 -8.19 24.04 -18.54
CA GLY A 388 -9.57 24.50 -18.67
C GLY A 388 -10.62 23.48 -18.22
N ALA A 389 -10.23 22.53 -17.37
CA ALA A 389 -11.16 21.59 -16.75
C ALA A 389 -12.13 22.28 -15.77
N LEU A 390 -13.34 21.72 -15.64
CA LEU A 390 -14.38 22.18 -14.72
C LEU A 390 -14.34 21.36 -13.42
N GLY A 391 -14.97 21.86 -12.34
CA GLY A 391 -15.02 21.17 -11.05
C GLY A 391 -13.65 21.00 -10.36
N LEU A 392 -12.63 21.74 -10.80
CA LEU A 392 -11.24 21.55 -10.35
C LEU A 392 -11.05 21.78 -8.85
N GLU A 393 -11.74 22.75 -8.25
CA GLU A 393 -11.54 23.07 -6.83
C GLU A 393 -11.94 21.90 -5.93
N ASP A 394 -13.09 21.30 -6.19
CA ASP A 394 -13.62 20.16 -5.45
C ASP A 394 -12.80 18.89 -5.71
N PHE A 395 -12.41 18.66 -6.96
CA PHE A 395 -11.50 17.57 -7.33
C PHE A 395 -10.15 17.65 -6.60
N LEU A 396 -9.51 18.83 -6.60
CA LEU A 396 -8.22 19.01 -5.94
C LEU A 396 -8.33 18.93 -4.41
N LEU A 397 -9.47 19.34 -3.84
CA LEU A 397 -9.75 19.15 -2.41
C LEU A 397 -9.90 17.66 -2.07
N TRP A 398 -10.65 16.90 -2.87
CA TRP A 398 -10.77 15.46 -2.71
C TRP A 398 -9.40 14.77 -2.81
N ALA A 399 -8.61 15.07 -3.84
CA ALA A 399 -7.27 14.52 -4.03
C ALA A 399 -6.37 14.82 -2.81
N LYS A 400 -6.39 16.07 -2.32
CA LYS A 400 -5.67 16.48 -1.11
C LYS A 400 -6.07 15.63 0.09
N MET A 401 -7.36 15.59 0.42
CA MET A 401 -7.85 14.92 1.62
C MET A 401 -7.62 13.41 1.54
N LEU A 402 -7.75 12.81 0.34
CA LEU A 402 -7.49 11.38 0.12
C LEU A 402 -6.03 11.02 0.37
N LEU A 403 -5.09 11.82 -0.16
CA LEU A 403 -3.66 11.60 0.07
C LEU A 403 -3.27 11.79 1.54
N LEU A 404 -3.78 12.83 2.20
CA LEU A 404 -3.52 13.08 3.62
C LEU A 404 -4.13 11.98 4.52
N ALA A 405 -5.33 11.50 4.18
CA ALA A 405 -5.96 10.40 4.90
C ALA A 405 -5.12 9.11 4.74
N THR A 406 -4.69 8.81 3.52
CA THR A 406 -4.03 7.53 3.21
C THR A 406 -2.59 7.45 3.72
N PHE A 407 -1.80 8.52 3.64
CA PHE A 407 -0.34 8.45 3.86
C PHE A 407 0.16 9.29 5.03
N ASP A 408 1.33 8.91 5.56
CA ASP A 408 1.95 9.55 6.73
C ASP A 408 2.70 10.85 6.37
N TYR A 409 2.98 11.66 7.38
CA TYR A 409 3.53 13.03 7.30
C TYR A 409 4.85 13.18 6.52
N ASP A 410 5.70 12.16 6.53
CA ASP A 410 7.04 12.21 5.94
C ASP A 410 7.11 11.54 4.56
N THR A 411 5.95 11.22 3.98
CA THR A 411 5.85 10.64 2.64
C THR A 411 5.81 11.72 1.55
N GLN A 412 6.21 11.35 0.34
CA GLN A 412 6.18 12.26 -0.82
C GLN A 412 4.74 12.57 -1.23
N THR A 413 3.84 11.61 -1.02
CA THR A 413 2.38 11.78 -1.11
C THR A 413 1.85 12.88 -0.20
N TRP A 414 2.32 12.95 1.06
CA TRP A 414 1.94 14.02 1.98
C TRP A 414 2.43 15.38 1.49
N ARG A 415 3.70 15.45 1.08
CA ARG A 415 4.30 16.66 0.52
C ARG A 415 3.57 17.17 -0.73
N THR A 416 3.13 16.28 -1.61
CA THR A 416 2.30 16.65 -2.77
C THR A 416 0.92 17.13 -2.31
N ALA A 417 0.29 16.45 -1.35
CA ALA A 417 -1.05 16.80 -0.87
C ALA A 417 -1.12 18.21 -0.25
N ILE A 418 -0.10 18.63 0.51
CA ILE A 418 -0.06 19.99 1.08
C ILE A 418 0.10 21.08 0.01
N GLN A 419 0.59 20.75 -1.18
CA GLN A 419 0.69 21.69 -2.30
C GLN A 419 -0.63 21.90 -3.04
N LEU A 420 -1.58 20.97 -2.92
CA LEU A 420 -2.93 21.06 -3.47
C LEU A 420 -3.80 21.96 -2.58
N ARG A 421 -4.69 22.78 -3.18
CA ARG A 421 -5.65 23.64 -2.46
C ARG A 421 -5.01 24.35 -1.27
N ARG A 422 -4.01 25.19 -1.56
CA ARG A 422 -3.22 25.90 -0.52
C ARG A 422 -4.07 26.85 0.32
N ASP A 423 -5.21 27.27 -0.23
CA ASP A 423 -6.26 28.04 0.43
C ASP A 423 -6.99 27.28 1.55
N VAL A 424 -6.90 25.94 1.57
CA VAL A 424 -7.48 25.08 2.62
C VAL A 424 -6.36 24.33 3.35
N PRO A 425 -5.71 24.92 4.37
CA PRO A 425 -4.58 24.30 5.04
C PRO A 425 -4.99 23.12 5.94
N PHE A 426 -4.09 22.14 6.09
CA PHE A 426 -4.20 21.12 7.15
C PHE A 426 -3.70 21.72 8.47
N PRO A 427 -4.35 21.48 9.63
CA PRO A 427 -5.48 20.57 9.90
C PRO A 427 -6.87 21.28 9.95
N GLU A 428 -7.10 22.30 9.13
CA GLU A 428 -8.27 23.20 9.23
C GLU A 428 -9.50 22.75 8.41
N PHE A 429 -9.60 21.46 8.06
CA PHE A 429 -10.76 20.95 7.34
C PHE A 429 -12.05 21.08 8.16
N LYS A 430 -13.11 21.57 7.51
CA LYS A 430 -14.44 21.78 8.08
C LYS A 430 -15.41 20.73 7.53
N SER A 431 -16.57 20.57 8.17
CA SER A 431 -17.62 19.65 7.72
C SER A 431 -17.97 19.78 6.22
N PRO A 432 -18.10 20.99 5.62
CA PRO A 432 -18.34 21.11 4.18
C PRO A 432 -17.27 20.47 3.29
N ASN A 433 -16.00 20.44 3.72
CA ASN A 433 -14.92 19.81 2.96
C ASN A 433 -15.12 18.29 2.85
N PHE A 434 -15.61 17.65 3.92
CA PHE A 434 -15.93 16.21 3.90
C PHE A 434 -17.15 15.92 3.02
N GLU A 435 -18.17 16.80 3.02
CA GLU A 435 -19.33 16.63 2.13
C GLU A 435 -18.93 16.71 0.65
N VAL A 436 -18.00 17.59 0.29
CA VAL A 436 -17.43 17.63 -1.06
C VAL A 436 -16.75 16.30 -1.39
N CYS A 437 -15.88 15.79 -0.49
CA CYS A 437 -15.18 14.53 -0.73
C CYS A 437 -16.12 13.34 -0.91
N ARG A 438 -17.26 13.30 -0.20
CA ARG A 438 -18.29 12.25 -0.33
C ARG A 438 -18.96 12.20 -1.70
N GLN A 439 -18.86 13.25 -2.52
CA GLN A 439 -19.34 13.22 -3.90
C GLN A 439 -18.40 12.45 -4.85
N PHE A 440 -17.17 12.18 -4.40
CA PHE A 440 -16.15 11.40 -5.08
C PHE A 440 -16.01 10.01 -4.40
N PHE A 441 -14.82 9.41 -4.47
CA PHE A 441 -14.50 8.18 -3.75
C PHE A 441 -14.03 8.50 -2.33
N TRP A 442 -14.93 8.32 -1.36
CA TRP A 442 -14.63 8.56 0.06
C TRP A 442 -15.29 7.52 0.95
N THR A 443 -14.60 7.09 2.01
CA THR A 443 -15.10 6.10 2.97
C THR A 443 -14.99 6.64 4.40
N GLU A 444 -15.75 6.05 5.32
CA GLU A 444 -15.67 6.42 6.74
C GLU A 444 -14.31 6.07 7.37
N LEU A 445 -13.59 5.08 6.82
CA LEU A 445 -12.22 4.78 7.26
C LEU A 445 -11.25 5.92 6.93
N LEU A 446 -11.42 6.55 5.77
CA LEU A 446 -10.65 7.73 5.38
C LEU A 446 -10.99 8.94 6.25
N THR A 447 -12.27 9.13 6.61
CA THR A 447 -12.69 10.16 7.58
C THR A 447 -11.97 9.96 8.91
N LEU A 448 -12.08 8.76 9.50
CA LEU A 448 -11.48 8.44 10.79
C LEU A 448 -9.96 8.66 10.78
N SER A 449 -9.28 8.20 9.73
CA SER A 449 -7.83 8.34 9.59
C SER A 449 -7.41 9.82 9.51
N LEU A 450 -8.12 10.62 8.72
CA LEU A 450 -7.80 12.04 8.58
C LEU A 450 -8.08 12.83 9.87
N GLU A 451 -9.21 12.57 10.52
CA GLU A 451 -9.56 13.21 11.79
C GLU A 451 -8.55 12.91 12.90
N GLN A 452 -8.04 11.66 12.96
CA GLN A 452 -6.98 11.29 13.89
C GLN A 452 -5.71 12.11 13.65
N LYS A 453 -5.26 12.25 12.40
CA LYS A 453 -4.10 13.08 12.06
C LYS A 453 -4.34 14.55 12.39
N MET A 454 -5.53 15.08 12.07
CA MET A 454 -5.91 16.45 12.43
C MET A 454 -5.87 16.68 13.94
N ALA A 455 -6.34 15.71 14.74
CA ALA A 455 -6.29 15.78 16.20
C ALA A 455 -4.84 15.74 16.73
N GLN A 456 -3.99 14.88 16.17
CA GLN A 456 -2.56 14.79 16.50
C GLN A 456 -1.85 16.12 16.24
N GLU A 457 -2.06 16.72 15.08
CA GLU A 457 -1.45 18.01 14.71
C GLU A 457 -1.87 19.13 15.67
N ARG A 458 -3.16 19.19 16.00
CA ARG A 458 -3.68 20.18 16.96
C ARG A 458 -3.12 19.98 18.37
N ALA A 459 -2.83 18.76 18.77
CA ALA A 459 -2.21 18.46 20.05
C ALA A 459 -0.73 18.91 20.08
N LEU A 460 0.01 18.70 18.98
CA LEU A 460 1.41 19.12 18.86
C LEU A 460 1.58 20.64 18.73
N GLY A 461 0.59 21.34 18.14
CA GLY A 461 0.60 22.78 17.95
C GLY A 461 0.22 23.61 19.20
N LYS A 462 -0.28 22.97 20.28
CA LYS A 462 -0.56 23.68 21.54
C LYS A 462 0.74 23.84 22.35
N PRO A 463 1.17 25.06 22.71
CA PRO A 463 2.24 25.23 23.67
C PRO A 463 1.84 24.57 25.01
N PRO A 464 2.80 24.03 25.80
CA PRO A 464 2.49 23.52 27.12
C PRO A 464 1.80 24.62 27.92
N SER A 465 0.58 24.36 28.39
CA SER A 465 -0.11 25.26 29.32
C SER A 465 0.76 25.41 30.56
N LEU A 466 1.25 26.63 30.79
CA LEU A 466 1.99 27.03 32.00
C LEU A 466 1.10 27.10 33.26
N ASP A 467 -0.11 26.54 33.21
CA ASP A 467 -1.02 26.47 34.35
C ASP A 467 -0.89 25.11 35.04
N GLY A 468 0.27 24.88 35.65
CA GLY A 468 0.34 24.01 36.82
C GLY A 468 -0.21 24.77 38.03
N PRO A 469 -0.96 24.14 38.93
CA PRO A 469 -1.55 24.84 40.07
C PRO A 469 -0.43 25.42 40.92
N ALA A 470 -0.43 26.75 41.09
CA ALA A 470 0.36 27.40 42.10
C ALA A 470 -0.01 26.76 43.45
N SER A 471 0.89 25.96 43.98
CA SER A 471 0.86 25.50 45.36
C SER A 471 0.82 26.74 46.24
N SER A 472 -0.37 27.00 46.79
CA SER A 472 -0.55 27.89 47.92
C SER A 472 0.15 27.27 49.12
N GLU A 473 1.40 27.65 49.36
CA GLU A 473 2.05 27.50 50.66
C GLU A 473 2.13 28.87 51.34
N THR A 474 1.21 29.03 52.31
CA THR A 474 1.44 29.60 53.65
C THR A 474 2.49 30.68 53.83
N ASN A 475 2.02 31.89 54.18
CA ASN A 475 2.31 32.52 55.47
C ASN A 475 1.07 33.23 56.00
#